data_AF-A0AAU9VCY8-F1
#
_entry.id   AF-A0AAU9VCY8-F1
#
_cell.length_a   1.000
_cell.length_b   1.000
_cell.length_c   1.000
_cell.angle_alpha   90.00
_cell.angle_beta   90.00
_cell.angle_gamma   90.00
#
_symmetry.space_group_name_H-M   'P 1'
#
loop_
_entity.id
_entity.type
_entity.pdbx_description
1 polymer ?
#
loop_
_entity_poly.entity_id
_entity_poly.type
_entity_poly.pdbx_seq_one_letter_code
_entity_poly.pdbx_strand_id
1 'polypeptide(L)'
;MGIWVLLIAPYQVSWDHLDLPFTQASIEMLDSGISFGIMSCTATTDKYCRALTQNEPAILVQNGTNNLRYTGGASKDEIIDFIQLLKETSDIELSEETAREIEERTAHEAWLVAFLPAGCARACDAPRAHWRAVAARVPLVTYLVVRPDGEGDRGARGVARGLPA
;
A
#
# COMPACT_ATOMS: atom_id res chain seq x y z
N MET A 1 12.64 -2.15 10.58
CA MET A 1 11.66 -3.15 10.10
C MET A 1 11.80 -3.22 8.58
N GLY A 2 11.92 -4.41 8.01
CA GLY A 2 12.11 -4.59 6.56
C GLY A 2 10.78 -4.71 5.81
N ILE A 3 10.77 -4.34 4.54
CA ILE A 3 9.63 -4.55 3.63
C ILE A 3 9.64 -6.01 3.17
N TRP A 4 8.49 -6.66 3.23
CA TRP A 4 8.28 -8.01 2.69
C TRP A 4 7.33 -7.97 1.50
N VAL A 5 7.68 -8.64 0.42
CA VAL A 5 6.86 -8.77 -0.78
C VAL A 5 6.57 -10.25 -0.98
N LEU A 6 5.30 -10.65 -0.85
CA LEU A 6 4.87 -12.04 -0.88
C LEU A 6 3.91 -12.27 -2.06
N LEU A 7 4.31 -13.09 -3.01
CA LEU A 7 3.39 -13.64 -4.02
C LEU A 7 2.65 -14.83 -3.42
N ILE A 8 1.32 -14.74 -3.34
CA ILE A 8 0.48 -15.79 -2.79
C ILE A 8 -0.33 -16.43 -3.92
N ALA A 9 -0.19 -17.75 -4.06
CA ALA A 9 -0.88 -18.56 -5.05
C ALA A 9 -1.87 -19.53 -4.36
N PRO A 10 -3.20 -19.30 -4.46
CA PRO A 10 -4.20 -20.23 -3.96
C PRO A 10 -4.12 -21.60 -4.65
N TYR A 11 -4.62 -22.64 -3.97
CA TYR A 11 -4.58 -24.00 -4.49
C TYR A 11 -5.40 -24.13 -5.78
N GLN A 12 -4.81 -24.73 -6.81
CA GLN A 12 -5.41 -24.93 -8.14
C GLN A 12 -5.83 -23.65 -8.88
N VAL A 13 -5.23 -22.49 -8.55
CA VAL A 13 -5.43 -21.26 -9.31
C VAL A 13 -4.15 -20.98 -10.12
N SER A 14 -4.27 -20.74 -11.43
CA SER A 14 -3.11 -20.41 -12.26
C SER A 14 -2.56 -19.03 -11.89
N TRP A 15 -1.25 -18.95 -11.74
CA TRP A 15 -0.48 -17.75 -11.41
C TRP A 15 0.76 -17.60 -12.30
N ASP A 16 0.81 -18.35 -13.41
CA ASP A 16 1.96 -18.40 -14.32
C ASP A 16 2.31 -17.03 -14.90
N HIS A 17 1.29 -16.17 -15.05
CA HIS A 17 1.45 -14.79 -15.50
C HIS A 17 2.16 -13.88 -14.49
N LEU A 18 2.23 -14.26 -13.20
CA LEU A 18 2.92 -13.52 -12.15
C LEU A 18 4.30 -14.08 -11.82
N ASP A 19 4.55 -15.38 -12.08
CA ASP A 19 5.78 -16.06 -11.66
C ASP A 19 7.05 -15.41 -12.20
N LEU A 20 7.15 -15.27 -13.54
CA LEU A 20 8.32 -14.70 -14.18
C LEU A 20 8.51 -13.20 -13.85
N PRO A 21 7.50 -12.32 -13.97
CA PRO A 21 7.65 -10.91 -13.61
C PRO A 21 8.04 -10.70 -12.14
N PHE A 22 7.45 -11.47 -11.22
CA PHE A 22 7.75 -11.40 -9.79
C PHE A 22 9.18 -11.83 -9.51
N THR A 23 9.62 -12.94 -10.11
CA THR A 23 10.98 -13.45 -9.97
C THR A 23 12.00 -12.43 -10.50
N GLN A 24 11.75 -11.84 -11.66
CA GLN A 24 12.60 -10.79 -12.23
C GLN A 24 12.68 -9.56 -11.31
N ALA A 25 11.55 -9.12 -10.76
CA ALA A 25 11.53 -8.00 -9.81
C ALA A 25 12.32 -8.32 -8.54
N SER A 26 12.24 -9.56 -8.03
CA SER A 26 13.01 -9.99 -6.86
C SER A 26 14.53 -9.93 -7.10
N ILE A 27 14.99 -10.28 -8.30
CA ILE A 27 16.40 -10.26 -8.68
C ILE A 27 16.91 -8.82 -8.81
N GLU A 28 16.12 -7.96 -9.46
CA GLU A 28 16.49 -6.55 -9.65
C GLU A 28 16.55 -5.77 -8.33
N MET A 29 15.79 -6.20 -7.32
CA MET A 29 15.70 -5.54 -6.01
C MET A 29 16.54 -6.20 -4.90
N LEU A 30 17.45 -7.12 -5.21
CA LEU A 30 18.27 -7.84 -4.22
C LEU A 30 19.00 -6.92 -3.23
N ASP A 31 19.55 -5.81 -3.70
CA ASP A 31 20.30 -4.85 -2.88
C ASP A 31 19.43 -3.78 -2.21
N SER A 32 18.10 -3.88 -2.32
CA SER A 32 17.17 -2.85 -1.84
C SER A 32 16.78 -2.98 -0.36
N GLY A 33 17.24 -4.04 0.33
CA GLY A 33 16.83 -4.37 1.70
C GLY A 33 15.39 -4.87 1.82
N ILE A 34 14.87 -5.46 0.73
CA ILE A 34 13.49 -5.94 0.61
C ILE A 34 13.51 -7.47 0.50
N SER A 35 12.67 -8.12 1.28
CA SER A 35 12.57 -9.58 1.27
C SER A 35 11.44 -10.04 0.35
N PHE A 36 11.76 -10.86 -0.64
CA PHE A 36 10.76 -11.47 -1.53
C PHE A 36 10.47 -12.91 -1.10
N GLY A 37 9.22 -13.35 -1.27
CA GLY A 37 8.81 -14.72 -1.02
C GLY A 37 7.65 -15.15 -1.91
N ILE A 38 7.54 -16.46 -2.13
CA ILE A 38 6.39 -17.08 -2.80
C ILE A 38 5.75 -18.05 -1.82
N MET A 39 4.44 -17.94 -1.65
CA MET A 39 3.62 -18.86 -0.86
C MET A 39 2.64 -19.57 -1.79
N SER A 40 2.99 -20.80 -2.18
CA SER A 40 2.08 -21.69 -2.90
C SER A 40 1.25 -22.52 -1.93
N CYS A 41 -0.07 -22.39 -2.03
CA CYS A 41 -0.99 -23.01 -1.08
C CYS A 41 -1.42 -24.40 -1.54
N THR A 42 -1.68 -25.27 -0.58
CA THR A 42 -2.16 -26.64 -0.80
C THR A 42 -3.64 -26.72 -0.42
N ALA A 43 -4.29 -27.84 -0.69
CA ALA A 43 -5.69 -28.06 -0.32
C ALA A 43 -5.98 -27.77 1.16
N THR A 44 -5.03 -28.01 2.07
CA THR A 44 -5.20 -27.77 3.52
C THR A 44 -5.04 -26.31 3.91
N THR A 45 -4.22 -25.53 3.20
CA THR A 45 -3.95 -24.11 3.50
C THR A 45 -4.75 -23.15 2.62
N ASP A 46 -5.47 -23.66 1.63
CA ASP A 46 -6.18 -22.87 0.61
C ASP A 46 -7.19 -21.88 1.22
N LYS A 47 -7.93 -22.29 2.25
CA LYS A 47 -8.88 -21.40 2.94
C LYS A 47 -8.21 -20.13 3.46
N TYR A 48 -7.00 -20.25 4.00
CA TYR A 48 -6.23 -19.11 4.50
C TYR A 48 -5.76 -18.22 3.35
N CYS A 49 -5.22 -18.81 2.29
CA CYS A 49 -4.72 -18.06 1.15
C CYS A 49 -5.82 -17.31 0.41
N ARG A 50 -6.96 -17.96 0.16
CA ARG A 50 -8.12 -17.31 -0.44
C ARG A 50 -8.66 -16.15 0.41
N ALA A 51 -8.61 -16.26 1.75
CA ALA A 51 -8.98 -15.16 2.64
C ALA A 51 -8.01 -13.97 2.56
N LEU A 52 -6.72 -14.24 2.30
CA LEU A 52 -5.73 -13.19 2.08
C LEU A 52 -5.90 -12.53 0.70
N THR A 53 -6.11 -13.31 -0.35
CA THR A 53 -6.00 -12.84 -1.74
C THR A 53 -7.33 -12.65 -2.47
N GLN A 54 -8.46 -12.96 -1.83
CA GLN A 54 -9.80 -12.91 -2.42
C GLN A 54 -10.02 -13.90 -3.57
N ASN A 55 -9.60 -15.17 -3.37
CA ASN A 55 -9.74 -16.28 -4.32
C ASN A 55 -8.85 -16.23 -5.57
N GLU A 56 -8.05 -15.19 -5.75
CA GLU A 56 -7.15 -14.99 -6.89
C GLU A 56 -5.68 -15.01 -6.44
N PRO A 57 -4.70 -15.25 -7.32
CA PRO A 57 -3.31 -15.05 -6.97
C PRO A 57 -3.04 -13.55 -6.80
N ALA A 58 -2.20 -13.19 -5.82
CA ALA A 58 -1.93 -11.77 -5.55
C ALA A 58 -0.55 -11.57 -4.93
N ILE A 59 0.05 -10.42 -5.23
CA ILE A 59 1.25 -9.93 -4.56
C ILE A 59 0.81 -9.06 -3.38
N LEU A 60 1.29 -9.38 -2.19
CA LEU A 60 1.10 -8.59 -0.97
C LEU A 60 2.43 -7.94 -0.56
N VAL A 61 2.39 -6.63 -0.31
CA VAL A 61 3.52 -5.89 0.26
C VAL A 61 3.21 -5.58 1.72
N GLN A 62 4.09 -6.02 2.61
CA GLN A 62 4.03 -5.75 4.04
C GLN A 62 5.13 -4.77 4.42
N ASN A 63 4.73 -3.64 5.00
CA ASN A 63 5.63 -2.63 5.55
C ASN A 63 5.18 -2.29 6.98
N GLY A 64 5.86 -2.84 7.99
CA GLY A 64 5.43 -2.74 9.38
C GLY A 64 4.08 -3.46 9.61
N THR A 65 3.07 -2.73 10.09
CA THR A 65 1.70 -3.24 10.30
C THR A 65 0.82 -3.14 9.04
N ASN A 66 1.29 -2.46 7.99
CA ASN A 66 0.53 -2.22 6.78
C ASN A 66 0.69 -3.38 5.80
N ASN A 67 -0.44 -4.00 5.44
CA ASN A 67 -0.52 -5.03 4.39
C ASN A 67 -1.25 -4.44 3.19
N LEU A 68 -0.58 -4.38 2.05
CA LEU A 68 -1.08 -3.75 0.84
C LEU A 68 -1.12 -4.77 -0.28
N ARG A 69 -2.29 -4.93 -0.89
CA ARG A 69 -2.44 -5.76 -2.10
C ARG A 69 -2.00 -4.95 -3.31
N TYR A 70 -1.13 -5.54 -4.11
CA TYR A 70 -0.82 -5.02 -5.43
C TYR A 70 -2.00 -5.25 -6.37
N THR A 71 -2.44 -4.19 -7.06
CA THR A 71 -3.58 -4.22 -8.00
C THR A 71 -3.18 -3.74 -9.40
N GLY A 72 -1.88 -3.65 -9.69
CA GLY A 72 -1.36 -3.26 -11.01
C GLY A 72 -1.32 -4.41 -12.00
N GLY A 73 -0.73 -4.18 -13.17
CA GLY A 73 -0.53 -5.19 -14.20
C GLY A 73 0.52 -6.23 -13.83
N ALA A 74 0.68 -7.26 -14.65
CA ALA A 74 1.62 -8.35 -14.40
C ALA A 74 3.02 -8.08 -14.99
N SER A 75 3.48 -6.82 -15.03
CA SER A 75 4.81 -6.49 -15.56
C SER A 75 5.83 -6.30 -14.43
N LYS A 76 7.08 -6.67 -14.70
CA LYS A 76 8.19 -6.52 -13.74
C LYS A 76 8.36 -5.06 -13.31
N ASP A 77 8.36 -4.14 -14.27
CA ASP A 77 8.57 -2.71 -14.01
C ASP A 77 7.44 -2.12 -13.14
N GLU A 78 6.18 -2.48 -13.39
CA GLU A 78 5.07 -2.00 -12.56
C GLU A 78 5.10 -2.55 -11.12
N ILE A 79 5.59 -3.78 -10.93
CA ILE A 79 5.78 -4.35 -9.59
C ILE A 79 6.87 -3.57 -8.85
N ILE A 80 8.00 -3.31 -9.50
CA ILE A 80 9.11 -2.54 -8.92
C ILE A 80 8.66 -1.12 -8.58
N ASP A 81 7.98 -0.43 -9.50
CA ASP A 81 7.48 0.93 -9.30
C ASP A 81 6.54 1.01 -8.09
N PHE A 82 5.66 0.03 -7.93
CA PHE A 82 4.78 -0.03 -6.77
C PHE A 82 5.54 -0.22 -5.46
N ILE A 83 6.54 -1.10 -5.43
CA ILE A 83 7.35 -1.35 -4.23
C ILE A 83 8.18 -0.10 -3.87
N GLN A 84 8.79 0.55 -4.87
CA GLN A 84 9.55 1.78 -4.68
C GLN A 84 8.65 2.90 -4.17
N LEU A 85 7.45 3.05 -4.74
CA LEU A 85 6.44 3.98 -4.24
C LEU A 85 6.17 3.76 -2.75
N LEU A 86 5.96 2.52 -2.31
CA LEU A 86 5.73 2.21 -0.89
C LEU A 86 6.94 2.43 0.02
N LYS A 87 8.15 2.38 -0.53
CA LYS A 87 9.38 2.70 0.20
C LYS A 87 9.53 4.21 0.39
N GLU A 88 9.13 4.99 -0.61
CA GLU A 88 9.18 6.45 -0.59
C GLU A 88 8.00 7.09 0.15
N THR A 89 6.84 6.42 0.16
CA THR A 89 5.61 6.92 0.81
C THR A 89 5.38 6.20 2.14
N SER A 90 5.58 6.89 3.25
CA SER A 90 5.19 6.44 4.59
C SER A 90 3.70 6.69 4.84
N ASP A 91 2.81 5.69 4.85
CA ASP A 91 1.43 5.92 5.33
C ASP A 91 1.48 6.44 6.80
N ILE A 92 1.05 7.68 7.02
CA ILE A 92 0.94 8.33 8.32
C ILE A 92 -0.57 8.39 8.55
N GLU A 93 -1.02 7.76 9.62
CA GLU A 93 -2.37 7.92 10.12
C GLU A 93 -2.40 9.20 10.96
N LEU A 94 -3.38 10.06 10.68
CA LEU A 94 -3.39 11.42 11.19
C LEU A 94 -4.63 11.63 12.03
N SER A 95 -4.40 12.09 13.25
CA SER A 95 -5.47 12.42 14.19
C SER A 95 -6.05 13.80 13.87
N GLU A 96 -7.24 14.06 14.40
CA GLU A 96 -7.91 15.34 14.27
C GLU A 96 -7.09 16.49 14.88
N GLU A 97 -6.39 16.22 15.98
CA GLU A 97 -5.50 17.19 16.61
C GLU A 97 -4.32 17.52 15.69
N THR A 98 -3.69 16.49 15.11
CA THR A 98 -2.55 16.67 14.19
C THR A 98 -2.96 17.42 12.92
N ALA A 99 -4.19 17.18 12.45
CA ALA A 99 -4.76 17.88 11.31
C ALA A 99 -4.97 19.37 11.55
N ARG A 100 -5.56 19.75 12.69
CA ARG A 100 -5.76 21.16 13.08
C ARG A 100 -4.44 21.88 13.28
N GLU A 101 -3.47 21.22 13.93
CA GLU A 101 -2.13 21.79 14.10
C GLU A 101 -1.45 22.11 12.76
N ILE A 102 -1.76 21.36 11.71
CA ILE A 102 -1.22 21.58 10.38
C ILE A 102 -1.97 22.69 9.65
N GLU A 103 -3.30 22.72 9.70
CA GLU A 103 -4.08 23.86 9.16
C GLU A 103 -3.64 25.20 9.78
N GLU A 104 -3.30 25.21 11.07
CA GLU A 104 -2.86 26.40 11.79
C GLU A 104 -1.41 26.81 11.46
N ARG A 105 -0.57 25.89 10.98
CA ARG A 105 0.87 26.11 10.74
C ARG A 105 1.23 26.48 9.31
N THR A 106 0.31 26.39 8.36
CA THR A 106 0.64 26.38 6.93
C THR A 106 0.46 27.73 6.27
N ALA A 107 1.35 28.68 6.57
CA ALA A 107 1.48 29.91 5.79
C ALA A 107 2.31 29.72 4.51
N HIS A 108 3.11 28.65 4.43
CA HIS A 108 4.11 28.44 3.36
C HIS A 108 4.15 27.01 2.77
N GLU A 109 3.21 26.15 3.14
CA GLU A 109 3.16 24.76 2.70
C GLU A 109 1.76 24.42 2.16
N ALA A 110 1.71 23.69 1.04
CA ALA A 110 0.46 23.21 0.46
C ALA A 110 0.31 21.71 0.73
N TRP A 111 -0.93 21.26 1.01
CA TRP A 111 -1.23 19.90 1.45
C TRP A 111 -2.23 19.20 0.53
N LEU A 112 -1.97 17.93 0.21
CA LEU A 112 -2.86 17.07 -0.57
C LEU A 112 -3.49 16.05 0.36
N VAL A 113 -4.81 16.02 0.40
CA VAL A 113 -5.56 15.29 1.44
C VAL A 113 -6.60 14.37 0.80
N ALA A 114 -6.53 13.08 1.12
CA ALA A 114 -7.48 12.08 0.67
C ALA A 114 -8.38 11.63 1.83
N PHE A 115 -9.69 11.88 1.72
CA PHE A 115 -10.68 11.43 2.70
C PHE A 115 -11.22 10.05 2.29
N LEU A 116 -10.85 9.02 3.05
CA LEU A 116 -11.36 7.64 2.85
C LEU A 116 -12.26 7.27 4.04
N PRO A 117 -13.36 6.51 3.89
CA PRO A 117 -14.23 6.12 5.03
C PRO A 117 -13.53 5.22 6.08
N ALA A 118 -13.95 5.18 7.36
CA ALA A 118 -13.45 4.10 8.27
C ALA A 118 -13.87 2.77 7.74
N GLY A 119 -12.99 1.81 8.02
CA GLY A 119 -13.40 0.42 7.96
C GLY A 119 -13.72 0.00 6.54
N CYS A 120 -13.45 0.86 5.55
CA CYS A 120 -13.52 0.47 4.14
C CYS A 120 -12.52 -0.64 3.84
N ALA A 121 -11.52 -0.84 4.72
CA ALA A 121 -10.54 -1.91 4.65
C ALA A 121 -10.00 -2.04 3.22
N ARG A 122 -10.35 -3.12 2.53
CA ARG A 122 -9.90 -3.46 1.18
C ARG A 122 -10.61 -2.69 0.06
N ALA A 123 -11.81 -2.15 0.31
CA ALA A 123 -12.55 -1.35 -0.67
C ALA A 123 -11.84 -0.02 -1.01
N CYS A 124 -10.95 0.44 -0.13
CA CYS A 124 -10.13 1.63 -0.37
C CYS A 124 -8.76 1.34 -0.98
N ASP A 125 -8.37 0.09 -1.22
CA ASP A 125 -7.01 -0.20 -1.68
C ASP A 125 -6.72 0.42 -3.05
N ALA A 126 -7.68 0.35 -3.98
CA ALA A 126 -7.54 0.96 -5.31
C ALA A 126 -7.52 2.50 -5.27
N PRO A 127 -8.44 3.20 -4.57
CA PRO A 127 -8.31 4.64 -4.34
C PRO A 127 -6.99 5.03 -3.65
N ARG A 128 -6.54 4.25 -2.66
CA ARG A 128 -5.29 4.50 -1.92
C ARG A 128 -4.08 4.40 -2.84
N ALA A 129 -4.03 3.39 -3.71
CA ALA A 129 -2.98 3.23 -4.71
C ALA A 129 -2.95 4.40 -5.71
N HIS A 130 -4.12 4.84 -6.20
CA HIS A 130 -4.21 6.01 -7.09
C HIS A 130 -3.70 7.28 -6.40
N TRP A 131 -4.12 7.52 -5.16
CA TRP A 131 -3.68 8.68 -4.39
C TRP A 131 -2.17 8.68 -4.15
N ARG A 132 -1.55 7.52 -3.90
CA ARG A 132 -0.08 7.41 -3.83
C ARG A 132 0.59 7.79 -5.14
N ALA A 133 0.07 7.30 -6.27
CA ALA A 133 0.62 7.61 -7.58
C ALA A 133 0.53 9.11 -7.90
N VAL A 134 -0.54 9.79 -7.47
CA VAL A 134 -0.64 11.25 -7.56
C VAL A 134 0.38 11.91 -6.65
N ALA A 135 0.45 11.51 -5.38
CA ALA A 135 1.36 12.10 -4.39
C ALA A 135 2.84 11.99 -4.82
N ALA A 136 3.26 10.86 -5.42
CA ALA A 136 4.62 10.69 -5.93
C ALA A 136 5.00 11.65 -7.07
N ARG A 137 4.01 12.18 -7.80
CA ARG A 137 4.23 13.10 -8.93
C ARG A 137 4.16 14.58 -8.53
N VAL A 138 3.83 14.88 -7.27
CA VAL A 138 3.70 16.26 -6.76
C VAL A 138 4.86 16.54 -5.79
N PRO A 139 5.96 17.16 -6.25
CA PRO A 139 7.19 17.30 -5.47
C PRO A 139 7.16 18.40 -4.38
N LEU A 140 6.06 19.16 -4.24
CA LEU A 140 6.00 20.38 -3.41
C LEU A 140 4.96 20.32 -2.28
N VAL A 141 4.41 19.14 -1.99
CA VAL A 141 3.26 19.01 -1.12
C VAL A 141 3.53 17.95 -0.06
N THR A 142 3.77 18.39 1.17
CA THR A 142 3.64 17.54 2.36
C THR A 142 2.15 17.21 2.48
N TYR A 143 1.76 15.94 2.56
CA TYR A 143 0.34 15.51 2.52
C TYR A 143 -0.16 15.24 3.95
N LEU A 144 -1.48 15.22 4.16
CA LEU A 144 -2.11 14.83 5.43
C LEU A 144 -3.51 14.27 5.17
N VAL A 145 -4.17 13.69 6.17
CA VAL A 145 -5.54 13.20 6.19
C VAL A 145 -6.16 13.61 7.52
N VAL A 146 -7.41 14.02 7.50
CA VAL A 146 -8.12 14.58 8.65
C VAL A 146 -9.40 13.77 8.89
N ARG A 147 -9.70 13.45 10.15
CA ARG A 147 -11.03 12.95 10.55
C ARG A 147 -12.04 14.11 10.64
N PRO A 148 -13.32 13.88 10.34
CA PRO A 148 -14.38 14.72 10.88
C PRO A 148 -15.11 13.98 12.00
N ASP A 149 -14.99 14.48 13.23
CA ASP A 149 -15.82 14.05 14.36
C ASP A 149 -17.25 14.56 14.17
N GLY A 150 -18.11 13.62 13.80
CA GLY A 150 -19.56 13.73 13.84
C GLY A 150 -20.11 12.40 14.33
N GLU A 151 -20.65 12.41 15.54
CA GLU A 151 -21.21 11.27 16.27
C GLU A 151 -22.15 10.43 15.38
N GLY A 152 -21.65 9.29 14.90
CA GLY A 152 -22.45 8.32 14.16
C GLY A 152 -21.72 7.47 13.10
N ASP A 153 -20.55 7.85 12.59
CA ASP A 153 -20.02 7.16 11.40
C ASP A 153 -18.49 7.01 11.39
N ARG A 154 -18.07 5.74 11.41
CA ARG A 154 -16.93 5.14 10.71
C ARG A 154 -15.86 6.14 10.16
N GLY A 155 -14.89 6.52 11.01
CA GLY A 155 -13.67 7.33 10.76
C GLY A 155 -12.49 6.91 9.80
N ALA A 156 -11.96 7.90 9.08
CA ALA A 156 -11.03 7.74 7.95
C ALA A 156 -9.62 7.13 8.16
N ARG A 157 -8.99 6.64 7.06
CA ARG A 157 -7.56 6.26 6.95
C ARG A 157 -6.85 7.01 5.80
N GLY A 158 -5.57 7.35 5.95
CA GLY A 158 -4.80 8.20 5.01
C GLY A 158 -3.44 7.65 4.58
N VAL A 159 -2.77 8.35 3.65
CA VAL A 159 -1.46 7.98 3.08
C VAL A 159 -0.50 9.17 3.11
N ALA A 160 0.78 8.88 3.32
CA ALA A 160 1.83 9.87 3.48
C ALA A 160 3.23 9.51 2.91
N ARG A 161 4.21 10.43 2.99
CA ARG A 161 5.62 10.56 2.54
C ARG A 161 6.35 11.67 3.35
N GLY A 162 6.88 11.37 4.52
CA GLY A 162 7.69 12.37 5.23
C GLY A 162 8.93 12.73 4.40
N LEU A 163 9.14 14.01 4.09
CA LEU A 163 10.44 14.47 3.59
C LEU A 163 11.44 14.45 4.77
N PRO A 164 12.63 13.87 4.60
CA PRO A 164 13.68 14.00 5.62
C PRO A 164 14.11 15.47 5.72
N ALA A 165 14.32 15.93 6.96
CA ALA A 165 15.05 17.16 7.26
C ALA A 165 16.54 17.02 6.92
#